data_AF-A0A380GLT2-F1
#
_entry.id   AF-A0A380GLT2-F1
#
_cell.length_a   1.000
_cell.length_b   1.000
_cell.length_c   1.000
_cell.angle_alpha   90.00
_cell.angle_beta   90.00
_cell.angle_gamma   90.00
#
_symmetry.space_group_name_H-M   'P 1'
#
loop_
_entity.id
_entity.type
_entity.pdbx_description
1 polymer ?
#
loop_
_entity_poly.entity_id
_entity_poly.type
_entity_poly.pdbx_seq_one_letter_code
_entity_poly.pdbx_strand_id
1 'polypeptide(L)'
;MATWIAVNGAEFLKSINLTGFPLIIMYIIFTAFLGFLITSGSAKWALEAPVFVPMFMQLGIHPGFTQVAYRVADSSIATVTPLNPYFVVILSFLNKYDKKAGVGTLISLMIPYTVSFLTTWIVLVAFFYITGLPVGPGVTRELK
;
A
#
# COMPACT_ATOMS: atom_id res chain seq x y z
N MET A 1 6.27 -12.84 19.18
CA MET A 1 6.95 -13.03 17.87
C MET A 1 6.98 -11.74 17.06
N ALA A 2 5.84 -11.09 16.79
CA ALA A 2 5.78 -9.82 16.03
C ALA A 2 6.69 -8.71 16.61
N THR A 3 6.72 -8.52 17.93
CA THR A 3 7.60 -7.54 18.59
C THR A 3 9.09 -7.81 18.34
N TRP A 4 9.50 -9.08 18.31
CA TRP A 4 10.89 -9.46 18.03
C TRP A 4 11.26 -9.15 16.59
N ILE A 5 10.37 -9.46 15.63
CA ILE A 5 10.55 -9.13 14.20
C ILE A 5 10.59 -7.60 14.01
N ALA A 6 9.74 -6.86 14.71
CA ALA A 6 9.70 -5.40 14.64
C ALA A 6 11.01 -4.76 15.10
N VAL A 7 11.58 -5.22 16.21
CA VAL A 7 12.86 -4.70 16.74
C VAL A 7 14.02 -5.02 15.81
N ASN A 8 14.22 -6.30 15.47
CA ASN A 8 15.33 -6.71 14.59
C ASN A 8 15.19 -6.12 13.19
N GLY A 9 13.96 -6.00 12.68
CA GLY A 9 13.69 -5.36 11.39
C GLY A 9 14.00 -3.87 11.41
N ALA A 10 13.66 -3.15 12.48
CA ALA A 10 14.03 -1.74 12.63
C ALA A 10 15.56 -1.55 12.69
N GLU A 11 16.27 -2.43 13.40
CA GLU A 11 17.75 -2.40 13.45
C GLU A 11 18.37 -2.67 12.07
N PHE A 12 17.85 -3.65 11.33
CA PHE A 12 18.29 -3.92 9.96
C PHE A 12 18.05 -2.74 9.02
N LEU A 13 16.86 -2.13 9.08
CA LEU A 13 16.53 -0.96 8.26
C LEU A 13 17.43 0.25 8.60
N LYS A 14 17.76 0.45 9.89
CA LYS A 14 18.74 1.46 10.33
C LYS A 14 20.14 1.17 9.81
N SER A 15 20.58 -0.10 9.82
CA SER A 15 21.95 -0.45 9.40
C SER A 15 22.20 -0.19 7.91
N ILE A 16 21.17 -0.30 7.08
CA ILE A 16 21.21 0.05 5.65
C ILE A 16 20.83 1.50 5.36
N ASN A 17 20.61 2.32 6.40
CA ASN A 17 20.17 3.71 6.32
C ASN A 17 18.83 3.92 5.57
N LEU A 18 17.97 2.90 5.52
CA LEU A 18 16.65 2.96 4.90
C LEU A 18 15.64 3.50 5.91
N THR A 19 15.68 4.82 6.13
CA THR A 19 14.79 5.54 7.05
C THR A 19 14.00 6.62 6.33
N GLY A 20 12.98 7.20 6.97
CA GLY A 20 12.22 8.32 6.42
C GLY A 20 11.39 7.98 5.18
N PHE A 21 11.37 8.87 4.18
CA PHE A 21 10.50 8.73 3.01
C PHE A 21 10.77 7.51 2.13
N PRO A 22 12.03 7.14 1.81
CA PRO A 22 12.32 5.93 1.04
C PRO A 22 11.72 4.66 1.67
N LEU A 23 11.72 4.57 3.00
CA LEU A 23 11.11 3.45 3.72
C LEU A 23 9.59 3.38 3.47
N ILE A 24 8.93 4.53 3.43
CA ILE A 24 7.48 4.62 3.20
C ILE A 24 7.13 4.20 1.77
N ILE A 25 7.92 4.61 0.77
CA ILE A 25 7.75 4.16 -0.61
C ILE A 25 7.90 2.64 -0.70
N MET A 26 8.95 2.09 -0.09
CA MET A 26 9.18 0.64 -0.07
C MET A 26 8.02 -0.11 0.59
N TYR A 27 7.47 0.43 1.67
CA TYR A 27 6.29 -0.13 2.32
C TYR A 27 5.05 -0.09 1.42
N ILE A 28 4.79 1.04 0.75
CA ILE A 28 3.68 1.17 -0.22
C ILE A 28 3.79 0.10 -1.31
N ILE A 29 4.99 -0.07 -1.89
CA ILE A 29 5.23 -1.06 -2.94
C ILE A 29 5.03 -2.48 -2.39
N PHE A 30 5.55 -2.77 -1.20
CA PHE A 30 5.38 -4.06 -0.54
C PHE A 30 3.90 -4.41 -0.29
N THR A 31 3.13 -3.50 0.30
CA THR A 31 1.69 -3.69 0.57
C THR A 31 0.90 -3.80 -0.73
N ALA A 32 1.31 -3.09 -1.79
CA ALA A 32 0.71 -3.21 -3.13
C ALA A 32 0.93 -4.62 -3.70
N PHE A 33 2.16 -5.15 -3.61
CA PHE A 33 2.44 -6.54 -4.02
C PHE A 33 1.60 -7.56 -3.24
N LEU A 34 1.46 -7.39 -1.92
CA LEU A 34 0.57 -8.24 -1.12
C LEU A 34 -0.90 -8.12 -1.54
N GLY A 35 -1.33 -6.98 -2.07
CA GLY A 35 -2.68 -6.76 -2.59
C GLY A 35 -3.06 -7.65 -3.77
N PHE A 36 -2.10 -8.22 -4.49
CA PHE A 36 -2.40 -9.23 -5.52
C PHE A 36 -2.87 -10.55 -4.92
N LEU A 37 -2.40 -10.88 -3.70
CA LEU A 37 -2.68 -12.15 -3.01
C LEU A 37 -3.82 -12.02 -2.01
N ILE A 38 -3.86 -10.93 -1.25
CA ILE A 38 -4.81 -10.68 -0.18
C ILE A 38 -5.68 -9.48 -0.59
N THR A 39 -6.91 -9.79 -1.02
CA THR A 39 -7.89 -8.79 -1.47
C THR A 39 -8.65 -8.10 -0.35
N SER A 40 -8.73 -8.72 0.82
CA SER A 40 -9.37 -8.10 1.99
C SER A 40 -8.42 -7.12 2.66
N GLY A 41 -8.73 -5.82 2.57
CA GLY A 41 -7.97 -4.78 3.25
C GLY A 41 -7.94 -4.98 4.77
N SER A 42 -9.05 -5.35 5.41
CA SER A 42 -9.03 -5.60 6.86
C SER A 42 -8.16 -6.80 7.25
N ALA A 43 -8.18 -7.88 6.47
CA ALA A 43 -7.35 -9.06 6.72
C ALA A 43 -5.85 -8.75 6.51
N LYS A 44 -5.53 -8.02 5.44
CA LYS A 44 -4.16 -7.61 5.15
C LYS A 44 -3.62 -6.64 6.21
N TRP A 45 -4.41 -5.66 6.63
CA TRP A 45 -4.02 -4.76 7.71
C TRP A 45 -3.82 -5.48 9.04
N ALA A 46 -4.68 -6.45 9.37
CA ALA A 46 -4.54 -7.25 10.58
C ALA A 46 -3.22 -8.06 10.61
N LEU A 47 -2.69 -8.43 9.45
CA LEU A 47 -1.39 -9.09 9.32
C LEU A 47 -0.22 -8.09 9.41
N GLU A 48 -0.30 -6.98 8.69
CA GLU A 48 0.81 -6.02 8.58
C GLU A 48 0.95 -5.12 9.82
N ALA A 49 -0.15 -4.65 10.39
CA ALA A 49 -0.13 -3.65 11.46
C ALA A 49 0.67 -4.08 12.70
N PRO A 50 0.54 -5.31 13.23
CA PRO A 50 1.28 -5.74 14.42
C PRO A 50 2.81 -5.78 14.23
N VAL A 51 3.29 -5.81 12.99
CA VAL A 51 4.72 -5.88 12.66
C VAL A 51 5.25 -4.52 12.23
N PHE A 52 4.63 -3.89 11.22
CA PHE A 52 5.14 -2.67 10.61
C PHE A 52 4.88 -1.42 11.44
N VAL A 53 3.76 -1.34 12.16
CA VAL A 53 3.46 -0.15 12.97
C VAL A 53 4.48 0.02 14.10
N PRO A 54 4.76 -1.00 14.96
CA PRO A 54 5.80 -0.86 15.98
C PRO A 54 7.20 -0.65 15.40
N MET A 55 7.53 -1.32 14.28
CA MET A 55 8.82 -1.16 13.61
C MET A 55 9.05 0.28 13.13
N PHE A 56 8.04 0.89 12.51
CA PHE A 56 8.15 2.24 11.97
C PHE A 56 8.12 3.29 13.08
N MET A 57 7.42 3.03 14.18
CA MET A 57 7.50 3.86 15.38
C MET A 57 8.92 3.92 15.96
N GLN A 58 9.65 2.79 15.98
CA GLN A 58 11.06 2.77 16.41
C GLN A 58 12.02 3.51 15.46
N LEU A 59 11.54 3.78 14.24
CA LEU A 59 12.22 4.57 13.21
C LEU A 59 11.73 6.03 13.19
N GLY A 60 10.90 6.43 14.17
CA GLY A 60 10.42 7.81 14.33
C GLY A 60 9.17 8.15 13.51
N ILE A 61 8.57 7.20 12.79
CA ILE A 61 7.39 7.45 11.94
C ILE A 61 6.12 7.32 12.78
N HIS A 62 5.22 8.30 12.64
CA HIS A 62 3.93 8.27 13.33
C HIS A 62 3.05 7.10 12.84
N PRO A 63 2.37 6.35 13.72
CA PRO A 63 1.57 5.18 13.34
C PRO A 63 0.45 5.50 12.33
N GLY A 64 -0.16 6.68 12.46
CA GLY A 64 -1.14 7.17 11.48
C GLY A 64 -0.56 7.39 10.08
N PHE A 65 0.73 7.74 9.96
CA PHE A 65 1.38 7.87 8.66
C PHE A 65 1.63 6.49 8.02
N THR A 66 1.99 5.48 8.83
CA THR A 66 2.06 4.07 8.39
C THR A 66 0.71 3.60 7.85
N GLN A 67 -0.39 3.95 8.53
CA GLN A 67 -1.73 3.62 8.07
C GLN A 67 -2.11 4.31 6.75
N VAL A 68 -1.69 5.57 6.55
CA VAL A 68 -1.88 6.28 5.26
C VAL A 68 -1.16 5.54 4.14
N ALA A 69 0.11 5.18 4.35
CA ALA A 69 0.91 4.44 3.38
C ALA A 69 0.25 3.09 3.01
N TYR A 70 -0.23 2.37 4.02
CA TYR A 70 -0.99 1.14 3.82
C TYR A 70 -2.25 1.33 2.95
N ARG A 71 -3.06 2.35 3.25
CA ARG A 71 -4.32 2.61 2.53
C ARG A 71 -4.10 3.01 1.08
N VAL A 72 -3.06 3.79 0.82
CA VAL A 72 -2.62 4.15 -0.54
C VAL A 72 -2.32 2.90 -1.36
N ALA A 73 -1.53 1.99 -0.79
CA ALA A 73 -1.16 0.76 -1.47
C ALA A 73 -2.35 -0.17 -1.69
N ASP A 74 -3.18 -0.37 -0.66
CA ASP A 74 -4.33 -1.27 -0.69
C ASP A 74 -5.37 -0.85 -1.76
N SER A 75 -5.67 0.44 -1.84
CA SER A 75 -6.63 0.96 -2.83
C SER A 75 -6.15 0.83 -4.28
N SER A 76 -4.84 0.88 -4.52
CA SER A 76 -4.29 0.94 -5.88
C SER A 76 -4.34 -0.39 -6.62
N ILE A 77 -4.28 -1.52 -5.90
CA ILE A 77 -4.18 -2.87 -6.49
C ILE A 77 -5.52 -3.60 -6.56
N ALA A 78 -6.54 -3.12 -5.85
CA ALA A 78 -7.86 -3.75 -5.80
C ALA A 78 -8.51 -3.93 -7.19
N THR A 79 -8.19 -3.08 -8.16
CA THR A 79 -8.79 -3.09 -9.51
C THR A 79 -8.17 -4.12 -10.47
N VAL A 80 -6.91 -4.52 -10.25
CA VAL A 80 -6.17 -5.37 -11.20
C VAL A 80 -6.18 -6.85 -10.81
N THR A 81 -6.41 -7.16 -9.54
CA THR A 81 -6.33 -8.55 -9.06
C THR A 81 -7.53 -9.38 -9.52
N PRO A 82 -7.29 -10.55 -10.16
CA PRO A 82 -8.37 -11.47 -10.54
C PRO A 82 -9.04 -12.13 -9.34
N LEU A 83 -8.42 -12.04 -8.15
CA LEU A 83 -8.98 -12.55 -6.90
C LEU A 83 -10.05 -11.61 -6.31
N ASN A 84 -10.29 -10.45 -6.93
CA ASN A 84 -11.35 -9.55 -6.50
C ASN A 84 -12.72 -10.22 -6.73
N PRO A 85 -13.61 -10.29 -5.71
CA PRO A 85 -14.95 -10.88 -5.86
C PRO A 85 -15.79 -10.30 -7.00
N TYR A 86 -15.55 -9.03 -7.36
CA TYR A 86 -16.26 -8.34 -8.45
C TYR A 86 -15.65 -8.57 -9.83
N PHE A 87 -14.50 -9.23 -9.93
CA PHE A 87 -13.76 -9.39 -11.20
C PHE A 87 -14.61 -10.07 -12.29
N VAL A 88 -15.30 -11.16 -11.94
CA VAL A 88 -16.17 -11.90 -12.88
C VAL A 88 -17.34 -11.04 -13.37
N VAL A 89 -17.90 -10.21 -12.49
CA VAL A 89 -18.99 -9.29 -12.83
C VAL A 89 -18.49 -8.23 -13.81
N ILE A 90 -17.33 -7.63 -13.56
CA ILE A 90 -16.70 -6.64 -14.44
C ILE A 90 -16.38 -7.26 -15.80
N LEU A 91 -15.80 -8.47 -15.81
CA LEU A 91 -15.51 -9.20 -17.04
C LEU A 91 -16.77 -9.49 -17.85
N SER A 92 -17.88 -9.83 -17.19
CA SER A 92 -19.18 -10.07 -17.86
C SER A 92 -19.71 -8.79 -18.53
N PHE A 93 -19.55 -7.64 -17.87
CA PHE A 93 -19.89 -6.35 -18.47
C PHE A 93 -18.98 -6.01 -19.65
N LEU A 94 -17.67 -6.25 -19.54
CA LEU A 94 -16.74 -6.04 -20.66
C LEU A 94 -17.09 -6.95 -21.84
N ASN A 95 -17.41 -8.23 -21.57
CA ASN A 95 -17.80 -9.19 -22.59
C ASN A 95 -19.12 -8.83 -23.30
N LYS A 96 -19.97 -8.00 -22.68
CA LYS A 96 -21.16 -7.46 -23.35
C LYS A 96 -20.79 -6.58 -24.56
N TYR A 97 -19.68 -5.84 -24.48
CA TYR A 97 -19.21 -4.92 -25.51
C TYR A 97 -18.12 -5.53 -26.40
N ASP A 98 -17.22 -6.34 -25.84
CA ASP A 98 -16.18 -7.07 -26.58
C ASP A 98 -16.23 -8.57 -26.25
N LYS A 99 -16.80 -9.36 -27.16
CA LYS A 99 -16.96 -10.81 -26.99
C LYS A 99 -15.65 -11.59 -26.89
N LYS A 100 -14.54 -11.02 -27.37
CA LYS A 100 -13.21 -11.63 -27.29
C LYS A 100 -12.48 -11.27 -26.00
N ALA A 101 -12.99 -10.32 -25.22
CA ALA A 101 -12.37 -9.92 -23.97
C ALA A 101 -12.42 -11.06 -22.95
N GLY A 102 -11.23 -11.44 -22.48
CA GLY A 102 -11.02 -12.42 -21.42
C GLY A 102 -10.36 -11.80 -20.19
N VAL A 103 -9.98 -12.68 -19.25
CA VAL A 103 -9.27 -12.31 -18.02
C VAL A 103 -8.03 -11.47 -18.32
N GLY A 104 -7.21 -11.93 -19.27
CA GLY A 104 -5.98 -11.23 -19.66
C GLY A 104 -6.23 -9.85 -20.28
N THR A 105 -7.31 -9.69 -21.05
CA THR A 105 -7.71 -8.40 -21.64
C THR A 105 -8.04 -7.40 -20.55
N LEU A 106 -8.85 -7.81 -19.56
CA LEU A 106 -9.25 -6.95 -18.45
C LEU A 106 -8.04 -6.56 -17.58
N ILE A 107 -7.20 -7.53 -17.20
CA ILE A 107 -5.99 -7.24 -16.41
C ILE A 107 -5.06 -6.29 -17.16
N SER A 108 -4.79 -6.54 -18.44
CA SER A 108 -3.91 -5.68 -19.25
C SER A 108 -4.48 -4.27 -19.40
N LEU A 109 -5.80 -4.14 -19.50
CA LEU A 109 -6.47 -2.84 -19.53
C LEU A 109 -6.33 -2.11 -18.20
N MET A 110 -6.36 -2.82 -17.07
CA MET A 110 -6.30 -2.23 -15.72
C MET A 110 -4.88 -1.89 -15.24
N ILE A 111 -3.84 -2.58 -15.71
CA ILE A 111 -2.44 -2.34 -15.29
C ILE A 111 -2.05 -0.86 -15.44
N PRO A 112 -2.24 -0.19 -16.59
CA PRO A 112 -1.89 1.23 -16.74
C PRO A 112 -2.62 2.14 -15.75
N TYR A 113 -3.89 1.85 -15.45
CA TYR A 113 -4.66 2.61 -14.47
C TYR A 113 -4.11 2.42 -13.06
N THR A 114 -3.86 1.17 -12.68
CA THR A 114 -3.28 0.83 -11.38
C THR A 114 -1.92 1.50 -11.17
N VAL A 115 -1.03 1.44 -12.16
CA VAL A 115 0.29 2.09 -12.08
C VAL A 115 0.13 3.61 -11.96
N SER A 116 -0.69 4.22 -12.82
CA SER A 116 -0.90 5.68 -12.81
C SER A 116 -1.50 6.16 -11.49
N PHE A 117 -2.46 5.41 -10.94
CA PHE A 117 -3.12 5.72 -9.68
C PHE A 117 -2.16 5.58 -8.50
N LEU A 118 -1.37 4.50 -8.46
CA LEU A 118 -0.35 4.29 -7.43
C LEU A 118 0.70 5.40 -7.46
N THR A 119 1.20 5.75 -8.65
CA THR A 119 2.18 6.84 -8.82
C THR A 119 1.59 8.18 -8.35
N THR A 120 0.35 8.50 -8.72
CA THR A 120 -0.33 9.73 -8.29
C THR A 120 -0.44 9.80 -6.76
N TRP A 121 -0.81 8.68 -6.12
CA TRP A 121 -0.87 8.62 -4.68
C TRP A 121 0.49 8.74 -4.00
N ILE A 122 1.53 8.11 -4.54
CA ILE A 122 2.90 8.26 -4.01
C ILE A 122 3.33 9.73 -4.08
N VAL A 123 3.03 10.43 -5.17
CA VAL A 123 3.30 11.88 -5.31
C VAL A 123 2.53 12.68 -4.26
N LEU A 124 1.26 12.35 -4.00
CA LEU A 124 0.48 13.02 -2.96
C LEU A 124 1.06 12.79 -1.57
N VAL A 125 1.43 11.54 -1.23
CA VAL A 125 2.09 11.23 0.04
C VAL A 125 3.45 11.94 0.14
N ALA A 126 4.21 12.01 -0.96
CA ALA A 126 5.47 12.76 -1.02
C ALA A 126 5.25 14.24 -0.68
N PHE A 127 4.21 14.85 -1.25
CA PHE A 127 3.85 16.23 -0.97
C PHE A 127 3.61 16.47 0.53
N PHE A 128 2.79 15.64 1.18
CA PHE A 128 2.55 15.74 2.63
C PHE A 128 3.83 15.49 3.45
N TYR A 129 4.65 14.52 3.04
CA TYR A 129 5.88 14.19 3.74
C TYR A 129 6.90 15.34 3.70
N ILE A 130 7.08 15.94 2.52
CA ILE A 130 8.06 17.02 2.27
C ILE A 130 7.59 18.33 2.90
N THR A 131 6.31 18.68 2.75
CA THR A 131 5.76 19.91 3.33
C THR A 131 5.61 19.82 4.86
N GLY A 132 5.67 18.62 5.43
CA GLY A 132 5.49 18.40 6.87
C GLY A 132 4.06 18.69 7.34
N LEU A 133 3.11 18.84 6.42
CA LEU A 133 1.72 19.07 6.73
C LEU A 133 1.13 17.85 7.45
N PRO A 134 0.27 18.07 8.46
CA PRO A 134 -0.44 16.97 9.08
C PRO A 134 -1.36 16.30 8.04
N VAL A 135 -1.23 14.98 7.89
CA VAL A 135 -2.11 14.19 7.02
C VAL A 135 -3.51 13.99 7.65
N GLY A 136 -3.66 14.33 8.92
CA GLY A 136 -4.90 14.35 9.67
C GLY A 136 -4.73 15.05 11.02
N PRO A 137 -5.80 15.24 11.80
CA PRO A 137 -5.73 15.90 13.11
C PRO A 137 -4.72 15.20 14.02
N GLY A 138 -3.63 15.90 14.37
CA GLY A 138 -2.56 15.34 15.21
C GLY A 138 -1.66 14.30 14.54
N VAL A 139 -1.83 14.01 13.24
CA VAL A 139 -1.03 13.01 12.51
C VAL A 139 0.02 13.72 11.67
N THR A 140 1.22 13.87 12.23
CA THR A 140 2.40 14.39 11.51
C THR A 140 3.28 13.26 10.98
N ARG A 141 4.30 13.60 10.17
CA ARG A 141 5.24 12.60 9.63
C ARG A 141 6.08 11.88 10.71
N GLU A 142 6.49 12.63 11.74
CA GLU A 142 7.35 12.17 12.83
C GLU A 142 6.58 12.11 14.16
N LEU A 143 7.01 11.20 15.04
CA LEU A 143 6.64 11.17 16.45
C LEU A 143 7.26 12.40 17.14
N LYS A 144 6.43 13.37 17.53
CA LYS A 144 6.83 14.43 18.47
C LYS A 144 6.91 13.90 19.89
#